data_AF-A0A3D3S8A5-F1
#
_entry.id   AF-A0A3D3S8A5-F1
#
_cell.length_a   1.000
_cell.length_b   1.000
_cell.length_c   1.000
_cell.angle_alpha   90.00
_cell.angle_beta   90.00
_cell.angle_gamma   90.00
#
_symmetry.space_group_name_H-M   'P 1'
#
loop_
_entity.id
_entity.type
_entity.pdbx_description
1 polymer ?
#
loop_
_entity_poly.entity_id
_entity_poly.type
_entity_poly.pdbx_seq_one_letter_code
_entity_poly.pdbx_strand_id
1 'polypeptide(L)'
;MAEYLANITDLSIEEVGLDIMTSASEAARLPVDKMVRVDRKEYVSSGKKLSVSQIELTSTAEIMERSDEVLEGLRQLRGETGCYLASLMATDITKLESILFLDAEKDLYNYVNYPSSKKGIYLLKDVLSRKKQLMPALFEMVEKAQER
;
A
#
# COMPACT_ATOMS: atom_id res chain seq x y z
N MET A 1 24.28 11.80 -6.85
CA MET A 1 23.88 10.62 -7.67
C MET A 1 22.88 11.03 -8.75
N ALA A 2 21.75 11.67 -8.40
CA ALA A 2 20.80 12.17 -9.40
C ALA A 2 21.44 13.12 -10.42
N GLU A 3 22.19 14.14 -9.96
CA GLU A 3 22.97 15.05 -10.82
C GLU A 3 24.00 14.33 -11.71
N TYR A 4 24.63 13.29 -11.17
CA TYR A 4 25.59 12.49 -11.93
C TYR A 4 24.91 11.71 -13.06
N LEU A 5 23.75 11.11 -12.79
CA LEU A 5 22.99 10.38 -13.80
C LEU A 5 22.38 11.32 -14.85
N ALA A 6 21.84 12.45 -14.42
CA ALA A 6 21.29 13.48 -15.31
C ALA A 6 22.32 13.95 -16.36
N ASN A 7 23.57 14.19 -15.93
CA ASN A 7 24.67 14.55 -16.81
C ASN A 7 25.05 13.46 -17.82
N ILE A 8 24.80 12.17 -17.52
CA ILE A 8 25.07 11.05 -18.42
C ILE A 8 23.91 10.86 -19.41
N THR A 9 22.68 11.04 -18.94
CA THR A 9 21.47 10.77 -19.74
C THR A 9 20.96 11.98 -20.52
N ASP A 10 21.51 13.17 -20.28
CA ASP A 10 21.03 14.46 -20.83
C ASP A 10 19.53 14.71 -20.53
N LEU A 11 19.09 14.26 -19.34
CA LEU A 11 17.72 14.42 -18.86
C LEU A 11 17.71 15.47 -17.74
N SER A 12 16.75 16.39 -17.77
CA SER A 12 16.54 17.32 -16.65
C SER A 12 15.95 16.59 -15.45
N ILE A 13 16.52 16.85 -14.27
CA ILE A 13 16.01 16.32 -13.00
C ILE A 13 14.61 16.86 -12.73
N GLU A 14 14.37 18.12 -13.07
CA GLU A 14 13.09 18.79 -12.91
C GLU A 14 12.00 18.16 -13.79
N GLU A 15 12.32 17.90 -15.06
CA GLU A 15 11.40 17.23 -16.00
C GLU A 15 11.06 15.81 -15.51
N VAL A 16 12.07 15.02 -15.16
CA VAL A 16 11.86 13.66 -14.61
C VAL A 16 11.08 13.70 -13.31
N GLY A 17 11.34 14.69 -12.44
CA GLY A 17 10.58 14.88 -11.21
C GLY A 17 9.10 15.17 -11.47
N LEU A 18 8.79 16.00 -12.46
CA LEU A 18 7.42 16.31 -12.85
C LEU A 18 6.69 15.09 -13.42
N ASP A 19 7.37 14.26 -14.22
CA ASP A 19 6.81 13.03 -14.77
C ASP A 19 6.48 12.00 -13.67
N ILE A 20 7.34 11.89 -12.65
CA ILE A 20 7.08 11.05 -11.47
C ILE A 20 5.84 11.54 -10.73
N MET A 21 5.73 12.84 -10.47
CA MET A 21 4.57 13.44 -9.79
C MET A 21 3.28 13.25 -10.57
N THR A 22 3.35 13.36 -11.90
CA THR A 22 2.21 13.13 -12.81
C THR A 22 1.76 11.66 -12.72
N SER A 23 2.70 10.72 -12.81
CA SER A 23 2.43 9.29 -12.71
C SER A 23 1.81 8.91 -11.35
N ALA A 24 2.29 9.52 -10.26
CA ALA A 24 1.72 9.32 -8.93
C ALA A 24 0.27 9.83 -8.82
N SER A 25 -0.06 10.94 -9.49
CA SER A 25 -1.44 11.43 -9.57
C SER A 25 -2.35 10.48 -10.36
N GLU A 26 -1.85 9.89 -11.44
CA GLU A 26 -2.62 8.93 -12.25
C GLU A 26 -2.91 7.62 -11.49
N ALA A 27 -2.01 7.18 -10.61
CA ALA A 27 -2.19 5.97 -9.81
C ALA A 27 -3.46 6.01 -8.93
N ALA A 28 -3.82 7.17 -8.38
CA ALA A 28 -5.07 7.36 -7.60
C ALA A 28 -6.34 7.18 -8.45
N ARG A 29 -6.24 7.40 -9.77
CA ARG A 29 -7.37 7.41 -10.72
C ARG A 29 -7.56 6.11 -11.46
N LEU A 30 -6.66 5.14 -11.26
CA LEU A 30 -6.82 3.80 -11.81
C LEU A 30 -8.16 3.19 -11.37
N PRO A 31 -8.80 2.37 -12.23
CA PRO A 31 -9.84 1.45 -11.79
C PRO A 31 -9.34 0.61 -10.61
N VAL A 32 -10.19 0.41 -9.58
CA VAL A 32 -9.74 -0.23 -8.34
C VAL A 32 -9.19 -1.64 -8.57
N ASP A 33 -9.77 -2.41 -9.50
CA ASP A 33 -9.31 -3.76 -9.84
C ASP A 33 -7.84 -3.80 -10.30
N LYS A 34 -7.40 -2.73 -11.00
CA LYS A 34 -6.01 -2.53 -11.41
C LYS A 34 -5.18 -1.95 -10.27
N MET A 35 -5.71 -0.95 -9.56
CA MET A 35 -5.03 -0.26 -8.46
C MET A 35 -4.54 -1.24 -7.40
N VAL A 36 -5.39 -2.16 -6.96
CA VAL A 36 -5.03 -3.16 -5.93
C VAL A 36 -4.02 -4.19 -6.42
N ARG A 37 -3.68 -4.20 -7.72
CA ARG A 37 -2.69 -5.09 -8.34
C ARG A 37 -1.40 -4.38 -8.74
N VAL A 38 -1.35 -3.04 -8.65
CA VAL A 38 -0.13 -2.26 -8.90
C VAL A 38 0.93 -2.60 -7.85
N ASP A 39 2.16 -2.84 -8.33
CA ASP A 39 3.28 -3.34 -7.53
C ASP A 39 2.87 -4.41 -6.52
N ARG A 40 1.99 -5.33 -6.90
CA ARG A 40 1.54 -6.38 -5.98
C ARG A 40 2.67 -7.36 -5.69
N LYS A 41 2.88 -7.68 -4.42
CA LYS A 41 3.78 -8.75 -3.97
C LYS A 41 3.04 -9.73 -3.08
N GLU A 42 3.38 -11.00 -3.25
CA GLU A 42 2.85 -12.10 -2.45
C GLU A 42 3.90 -12.58 -1.45
N TYR A 43 3.45 -12.91 -0.25
CA TYR A 43 4.30 -13.40 0.84
C TYR A 43 3.62 -14.56 1.55
N VAL A 44 4.41 -15.29 2.34
CA VAL A 44 3.91 -16.32 3.25
C VAL A 44 4.49 -16.07 4.64
N SER A 45 3.64 -16.07 5.67
CA SER A 45 4.02 -16.00 7.08
C SER A 45 3.08 -16.90 7.88
N SER A 46 3.63 -17.71 8.79
CA SER A 46 2.87 -18.70 9.59
C SER A 46 1.90 -19.56 8.76
N GLY A 47 2.31 -19.97 7.56
CA GLY A 47 1.49 -20.77 6.63
C GLY A 47 0.33 -20.00 5.98
N LYS A 48 0.20 -18.70 6.22
CA LYS A 48 -0.81 -17.82 5.63
C LYS A 48 -0.23 -17.06 4.44
N LYS A 49 -1.03 -16.91 3.38
CA LYS A 49 -0.68 -16.11 2.20
C LYS A 49 -1.07 -14.65 2.40
N LEU A 50 -0.16 -13.72 2.12
CA LEU A 50 -0.38 -12.29 2.20
C LEU A 50 -0.23 -11.68 0.81
N SER A 51 -1.10 -10.75 0.45
CA SER A 51 -1.00 -9.95 -0.77
C SER A 51 -0.85 -8.47 -0.37
N VAL A 52 0.27 -7.84 -0.72
CA VAL A 52 0.55 -6.45 -0.33
C VAL A 52 0.97 -5.64 -1.55
N SER A 53 0.13 -4.68 -1.93
CA SER A 53 0.33 -3.76 -3.04
C SER A 53 0.75 -2.39 -2.53
N GLN A 54 1.42 -1.62 -3.37
CA GLN A 54 1.83 -0.25 -3.04
C GLN A 54 1.59 0.66 -4.24
N ILE A 55 1.07 1.86 -3.96
CA ILE A 55 1.00 2.96 -4.91
C ILE A 55 1.56 4.23 -4.28
N GLU A 56 2.09 5.10 -5.12
CA GLU A 56 2.57 6.43 -4.74
C GLU A 56 1.59 7.47 -5.24
N LEU A 57 1.28 8.46 -4.40
CA LEU A 57 0.30 9.51 -4.64
C LEU A 57 0.91 10.86 -4.27
N THR A 58 0.40 11.94 -4.87
CA THR A 58 0.72 13.32 -4.45
C THR A 58 -0.22 13.85 -3.35
N SER A 59 -1.33 13.16 -3.11
CA SER A 59 -2.31 13.45 -2.07
C SER A 59 -3.13 12.21 -1.73
N THR A 60 -3.42 11.99 -0.45
CA THR A 60 -4.31 10.90 -0.01
C THR A 60 -5.81 11.21 -0.17
N ALA A 61 -6.18 12.45 -0.47
CA ALA A 61 -7.59 12.86 -0.52
C ALA A 61 -8.39 12.08 -1.57
N GLU A 62 -7.88 11.99 -2.81
CA GLU A 62 -8.58 11.32 -3.93
C GLU A 62 -8.85 9.84 -3.64
N ILE A 63 -7.88 9.12 -3.06
CA ILE A 63 -8.06 7.69 -2.74
C ILE A 63 -8.98 7.48 -1.53
N MET A 64 -9.01 8.41 -0.59
CA MET A 64 -9.89 8.34 0.58
C MET A 64 -11.37 8.53 0.20
N GLU A 65 -11.67 9.35 -0.80
CA GLU A 65 -13.03 9.45 -1.38
C GLU A 65 -13.50 8.13 -2.00
N ARG A 66 -12.57 7.28 -2.46
CA ARG A 66 -12.82 5.96 -3.05
C ARG A 66 -12.58 4.80 -2.07
N SER A 67 -12.46 5.10 -0.77
CA SER A 67 -12.05 4.11 0.23
C SER A 67 -12.91 2.84 0.26
N ASP A 68 -14.22 2.98 0.09
CA ASP A 68 -15.14 1.83 0.04
C ASP A 68 -14.95 0.97 -1.20
N GLU A 69 -14.68 1.59 -2.35
CA GLU A 69 -14.36 0.89 -3.59
C GLU A 69 -13.06 0.09 -3.41
N VAL A 70 -12.03 0.72 -2.84
CA VAL A 70 -10.72 0.09 -2.58
C VAL A 70 -10.85 -1.12 -1.65
N LEU A 71 -11.61 -0.99 -0.55
CA LEU A 71 -11.84 -2.11 0.38
C LEU A 71 -12.58 -3.27 -0.29
N GLU A 72 -13.58 -2.98 -1.12
CA GLU A 72 -14.28 -4.01 -1.90
C GLU A 72 -13.36 -4.68 -2.92
N GLY A 73 -12.51 -3.92 -3.61
CA GLY A 73 -11.49 -4.47 -4.52
C GLY A 73 -10.49 -5.38 -3.80
N LEU A 74 -10.05 -5.02 -2.60
CA LEU A 74 -9.19 -5.87 -1.77
C LEU A 74 -9.89 -7.14 -1.33
N ARG A 75 -11.18 -7.04 -0.96
CA ARG A 75 -12.00 -8.20 -0.62
C ARG A 75 -12.15 -9.17 -1.78
N GLN A 76 -12.40 -8.66 -2.98
CA GLN A 76 -12.46 -9.48 -4.20
C GLN A 76 -11.11 -10.14 -4.49
N LEU A 77 -10.02 -9.37 -4.44
CA LEU A 77 -8.67 -9.90 -4.60
C LEU A 77 -8.35 -11.01 -3.58
N ARG A 78 -8.73 -10.82 -2.32
CA ARG A 78 -8.54 -11.82 -1.26
C ARG A 78 -9.34 -13.09 -1.53
N GLY A 79 -10.60 -12.95 -1.97
CA GLY A 79 -11.46 -14.06 -2.35
C GLY A 79 -10.94 -14.85 -3.55
N GLU A 80 -10.46 -14.17 -4.59
CA GLU A 80 -9.88 -14.78 -5.79
C GLU A 80 -8.59 -15.56 -5.50
N THR A 81 -7.74 -15.02 -4.63
CA THR A 81 -6.39 -15.55 -4.37
C THR A 81 -6.34 -16.53 -3.20
N GLY A 82 -7.39 -16.55 -2.38
CA GLY A 82 -7.42 -17.31 -1.13
C GLY A 82 -6.40 -16.81 -0.11
N CYS A 83 -6.01 -15.53 -0.18
CA CYS A 83 -5.08 -14.94 0.75
C CYS A 83 -5.73 -14.73 2.13
N TYR A 84 -4.91 -14.85 3.18
CA TYR A 84 -5.32 -14.52 4.54
C TYR A 84 -5.56 -13.02 4.71
N LEU A 85 -4.76 -12.20 4.02
CA LEU A 85 -4.96 -10.77 3.90
C LEU A 85 -4.61 -10.26 2.50
N ALA A 86 -5.31 -9.22 2.07
CA ALA A 86 -4.98 -8.38 0.93
C ALA A 86 -4.93 -6.92 1.41
N SER A 87 -3.86 -6.21 1.06
CA SER A 87 -3.70 -4.81 1.44
C SER A 87 -3.14 -3.95 0.32
N LEU A 88 -3.45 -2.66 0.41
CA LEU A 88 -2.88 -1.60 -0.42
C LEU A 88 -2.30 -0.52 0.49
N MET A 89 -1.01 -0.27 0.34
CA MET A 89 -0.31 0.87 0.95
C MET A 89 -0.29 2.02 -0.05
N ALA A 90 -1.00 3.09 0.25
CA ALA A 90 -1.01 4.31 -0.56
C ALA A 90 -0.12 5.36 0.12
N THR A 91 1.01 5.70 -0.51
CA THR A 91 2.03 6.58 0.06
C THR A 91 1.94 7.97 -0.55
N ASP A 92 1.70 8.99 0.26
CA ASP A 92 1.83 10.38 -0.14
C ASP A 92 3.30 10.78 -0.13
N ILE A 93 3.90 10.88 -1.32
CA ILE A 93 5.32 11.19 -1.49
C ILE A 93 5.64 12.66 -1.17
N THR A 94 4.63 13.52 -1.07
CA THR A 94 4.80 14.94 -0.73
C THR A 94 4.80 15.13 0.79
N LYS A 95 3.92 14.42 1.50
CA LYS A 95 3.81 14.50 2.98
C LYS A 95 4.61 13.46 3.72
N LEU A 96 5.14 12.45 3.01
CA LEU A 96 5.87 11.34 3.60
C LEU A 96 5.05 10.56 4.64
N GLU A 97 3.78 10.34 4.36
CA GLU A 97 2.88 9.50 5.14
C GLU A 97 2.15 8.48 4.26
N SER A 98 1.67 7.38 4.83
CA SER A 98 0.90 6.39 4.08
C SER A 98 -0.44 6.05 4.72
N ILE A 99 -1.37 5.62 3.89
CA ILE A 99 -2.62 4.99 4.31
C ILE A 99 -2.57 3.52 3.92
N LEU A 100 -2.93 2.66 4.87
CA LEU A 100 -3.09 1.23 4.65
C LEU A 100 -4.57 0.90 4.54
N PHE A 101 -4.96 0.40 3.38
CA PHE A 101 -6.21 -0.30 3.17
C PHE A 101 -5.96 -1.79 3.40
N LEU A 102 -6.83 -2.45 4.16
CA LEU A 102 -6.65 -3.83 4.60
C LEU A 102 -7.99 -4.58 4.60
N ASP A 103 -8.05 -5.67 3.85
CA ASP A 103 -9.03 -6.74 4.03
C ASP A 103 -8.31 -8.02 4.49
N ALA A 104 -8.77 -8.62 5.58
CA ALA A 104 -8.14 -9.77 6.21
C ALA A 104 -9.15 -10.67 6.93
N GLU A 105 -8.70 -11.84 7.36
CA GLU A 105 -9.45 -12.67 8.31
C GLU A 105 -9.70 -11.94 9.65
N LYS A 106 -10.78 -12.34 10.33
CA LYS A 106 -11.31 -11.61 11.49
C LYS A 106 -10.33 -11.55 12.68
N ASP A 107 -9.53 -12.58 12.85
CA ASP A 107 -8.55 -12.75 13.92
C ASP A 107 -7.42 -11.70 13.86
N LEU A 108 -6.97 -11.34 12.65
CA LEU A 108 -5.88 -10.38 12.44
C LEU A 108 -6.20 -8.98 13.00
N TYR A 109 -7.44 -8.53 12.87
CA TYR A 109 -7.83 -7.16 13.25
C TYR A 109 -7.60 -6.85 14.74
N ASN A 110 -7.51 -7.86 15.61
CA ASN A 110 -7.20 -7.65 17.03
C ASN A 110 -5.75 -7.19 17.29
N TYR A 111 -4.88 -7.34 16.28
CA TYR A 111 -3.45 -7.04 16.38
C TYR A 111 -3.04 -5.80 15.58
N VAL A 112 -3.96 -5.22 14.81
CA VAL A 112 -3.70 -4.00 14.03
C VAL A 112 -3.80 -2.79 14.94
N ASN A 113 -2.65 -2.27 15.38
CA ASN A 113 -2.56 -1.14 16.32
C ASN A 113 -2.13 0.16 15.64
N TYR A 114 -2.80 0.51 14.54
CA TYR A 114 -2.60 1.79 13.85
C TYR A 114 -3.81 2.71 14.04
N PRO A 115 -3.62 4.04 14.07
CA PRO A 115 -4.74 4.98 14.07
C PRO A 115 -5.66 4.71 12.88
N SER A 116 -6.97 4.67 13.11
CA SER A 116 -7.96 4.28 12.11
C SER A 116 -9.16 5.22 12.14
N SER A 117 -9.59 5.67 10.96
CA SER A 117 -10.86 6.38 10.78
C SER A 117 -12.03 5.42 10.60
N LYS A 118 -11.77 4.23 10.06
CA LYS A 118 -12.73 3.19 9.75
C LYS A 118 -12.02 1.84 9.69
N LYS A 119 -12.68 0.77 10.14
CA LYS A 119 -12.13 -0.60 10.05
C LYS A 119 -11.67 -0.91 8.62
N GLY A 120 -10.43 -1.40 8.49
CA GLY A 120 -9.80 -1.66 7.20
C GLY A 120 -9.01 -0.47 6.64
N ILE A 121 -9.05 0.71 7.28
CA ILE A 121 -8.30 1.90 6.86
C ILE A 121 -7.48 2.40 8.04
N TYR A 122 -6.17 2.48 7.83
CA TYR A 122 -5.21 2.80 8.89
C TYR A 122 -4.20 3.84 8.43
N LEU A 123 -3.95 4.84 9.27
CA LEU A 123 -2.89 5.81 9.05
C LEU A 123 -1.55 5.22 9.49
N LEU A 124 -0.60 5.16 8.57
CA LEU A 124 0.77 4.75 8.84
C LEU A 124 1.68 5.97 8.87
N LYS A 125 1.84 6.57 10.05
CA LYS A 125 2.77 7.69 10.26
C LYS A 125 4.21 7.21 10.10
N ASP A 126 5.01 7.95 9.33
CA ASP A 126 6.43 7.68 9.08
C ASP A 126 6.73 6.32 8.41
N VAL A 127 5.72 5.66 7.83
CA VAL A 127 5.89 4.40 7.08
C VAL A 127 5.79 4.70 5.58
N LEU A 128 6.89 4.51 4.86
CA LEU A 128 7.01 4.79 3.43
C LEU A 128 7.38 3.54 2.62
N SER A 129 8.08 2.61 3.25
CA SER A 129 8.57 1.41 2.59
C SER A 129 7.74 0.20 2.99
N ARG A 130 7.03 -0.39 2.02
CA ARG A 130 6.39 -1.69 2.21
C ARG A 130 7.40 -2.71 2.76
N LYS A 131 8.55 -2.89 2.09
CA LYS A 131 9.52 -3.95 2.42
C LYS A 131 10.19 -3.73 3.78
N LYS A 132 10.64 -2.51 4.09
CA LYS A 132 11.45 -2.26 5.28
C LYS A 132 10.62 -2.04 6.54
N GLN A 133 9.38 -1.56 6.41
CA GLN A 133 8.61 -1.06 7.56
C GLN A 133 7.26 -1.76 7.69
N LEU A 134 6.45 -1.83 6.63
CA LEU A 134 5.12 -2.46 6.72
C LEU A 134 5.21 -3.99 6.85
N MET A 135 6.04 -4.64 6.04
CA MET A 135 6.13 -6.11 6.01
C MET A 135 6.56 -6.72 7.36
N PRO A 136 7.60 -6.22 8.06
CA PRO A 136 7.93 -6.72 9.39
C PRO A 136 6.76 -6.64 10.38
N ALA A 137 6.01 -5.52 10.37
CA ALA A 137 4.85 -5.35 11.23
C ALA A 137 3.71 -6.32 10.88
N LEU A 138 3.43 -6.52 9.58
CA LEU A 138 2.42 -7.49 9.15
C LEU A 138 2.79 -8.93 9.53
N PHE A 139 4.06 -9.32 9.41
CA PHE A 139 4.50 -10.65 9.83
C PHE A 139 4.32 -10.85 11.33
N GLU A 140 4.71 -9.90 12.16
CA GLU A 140 4.52 -9.97 13.61
C GLU A 140 3.02 -10.08 13.98
N MET A 141 2.15 -9.31 13.31
CA MET A 141 0.70 -9.38 13.53
C MET A 141 0.10 -10.73 13.13
N VAL A 142 0.56 -11.30 12.00
CA VAL A 142 0.11 -12.61 11.53
C VAL A 142 0.58 -13.72 12.47
N GLU A 143 1.85 -13.70 12.89
CA GLU A 143 2.39 -14.65 13.86
C GLU A 143 1.56 -14.68 15.14
N LYS A 144 1.33 -13.52 15.76
CA LYS A 144 0.51 -13.39 16.97
C LYS A 144 -0.94 -13.85 16.79
N ALA A 145 -1.49 -13.70 15.58
CA ALA A 145 -2.84 -14.17 15.28
C ALA A 145 -2.93 -15.69 15.16
N GLN A 146 -1.85 -16.36 14.72
CA GLN A 146 -1.79 -17.80 14.54
C GLN A 146 -1.31 -18.59 15.78
N GLU A 147 -0.71 -17.93 16.76
CA GLU A 147 -0.28 -18.55 18.03
C GLU A 147 -1.44 -18.82 19.02
N ARG A 148 -2.70 -18.61 18.61
CA ARG A 148 -3.90 -18.93 19.38
C ARG A 148 -4.44 -20.31 19.03
#